data_AF-A0A962G133-F1
#
_entry.id   AF-A0A962G133-F1
#
_cell.length_a   1.000
_cell.length_b   1.000
_cell.length_c   1.000
_cell.angle_alpha   90.00
_cell.angle_beta   90.00
_cell.angle_gamma   90.00
#
_symmetry.space_group_name_H-M   'P 1'
#
loop_
_entity.id
_entity.type
_entity.pdbx_description
1 polymer ?
#
loop_
_entity_poly.entity_id
_entity_poly.type
_entity_poly.pdbx_seq_one_letter_code
_entity_poly.pdbx_strand_id
1 'polypeptide(L)'
;MKQLPILLFVPMVSTAALAAGINRDAPLEPWSMSERIEQEMMASFDASSEPLEPPRHGKRLTGLDLSGRWQSPGGYDSTSFTFEPLAEGSYSVLFRTSGCLGHWELTRKATYSQSTILLDLPVQEYTPATYTRLHTIEYQGDQYLIASARVAMFDEKIAAGDRSVDFLLLLRLPDDE
;
A
#
# COMPACT_ATOMS: atom_id res chain seq x y z
N MET A 1 15.07 26.98 -20.89
CA MET A 1 14.57 25.68 -20.39
C MET A 1 15.76 24.80 -20.05
N LYS A 2 16.00 24.53 -18.77
CA LYS A 2 17.13 23.68 -18.30
C LYS A 2 16.62 22.24 -18.18
N GLN A 3 17.19 21.33 -18.98
CA GLN A 3 16.98 19.88 -18.82
C GLN A 3 17.56 19.45 -17.47
N LEU A 4 16.72 18.81 -16.64
CA LEU A 4 17.16 18.08 -15.46
C LEU A 4 17.54 16.64 -15.89
N PRO A 5 18.63 16.06 -15.36
CA PRO A 5 19.02 14.70 -15.69
C PRO A 5 18.07 13.69 -15.04
N ILE A 6 17.59 12.74 -15.86
CA ILE A 6 16.84 11.55 -15.42
C ILE A 6 17.84 10.63 -14.69
N LEU A 7 17.74 10.55 -13.37
CA LEU A 7 18.44 9.55 -12.56
C LEU A 7 17.72 8.21 -12.72
N LEU A 8 18.27 7.34 -13.56
CA LEU A 8 17.93 5.91 -13.59
C LEU A 8 18.37 5.28 -12.27
N PHE A 9 17.42 4.87 -11.43
CA PHE A 9 17.70 4.11 -10.22
C PHE A 9 18.01 2.66 -10.64
N VAL A 10 19.29 2.34 -10.79
CA VAL A 10 19.76 0.95 -10.89
C VAL A 10 19.97 0.47 -9.44
N PRO A 11 19.25 -0.55 -8.95
CA PRO A 11 19.51 -1.08 -7.62
C PRO A 11 20.93 -1.63 -7.57
N MET A 12 21.75 -1.02 -6.72
CA MET A 12 23.11 -1.45 -6.43
C MET A 12 23.02 -2.74 -5.60
N VAL A 13 23.21 -3.89 -6.23
CA VAL A 13 23.30 -5.17 -5.53
C VAL A 13 24.60 -5.18 -4.72
N SER A 14 24.49 -4.95 -3.42
CA SER A 14 25.61 -5.05 -2.50
C SER A 14 26.03 -6.52 -2.36
N THR A 15 27.16 -6.87 -2.96
CA THR A 15 27.68 -8.24 -2.99
C THR A 15 28.46 -8.52 -1.71
N ALA A 16 27.76 -8.84 -0.62
CA ALA A 16 28.39 -9.43 0.57
C ALA A 16 28.38 -10.96 0.42
N ALA A 17 29.45 -11.51 -0.16
CA ALA A 17 29.64 -12.95 -0.31
C ALA A 17 30.05 -13.58 1.03
N LEU A 18 29.12 -14.23 1.73
CA LEU A 18 29.43 -15.17 2.81
C LEU A 18 29.66 -16.56 2.17
N ALA A 19 30.89 -17.05 2.23
CA ALA A 19 31.29 -18.34 1.69
C ALA A 19 30.77 -19.50 2.57
N ALA A 20 29.52 -19.91 2.35
CA ALA A 20 29.01 -21.22 2.72
C ALA A 20 28.63 -21.95 1.43
N GLY A 21 29.04 -23.22 1.29
CA GLY A 21 28.95 -24.01 0.07
C GLY A 21 27.61 -23.89 -0.66
N ILE A 22 27.59 -23.08 -1.72
CA ILE A 22 26.44 -22.93 -2.60
C ILE A 22 26.37 -24.20 -3.43
N ASN A 23 25.35 -25.03 -3.16
CA ASN A 23 24.97 -26.15 -3.99
C ASN A 23 24.53 -25.60 -5.36
N ARG A 24 25.40 -25.70 -6.37
CA ARG A 24 25.19 -25.14 -7.72
C ARG A 24 24.16 -25.90 -8.55
N ASP A 25 23.65 -27.02 -8.04
CA ASP A 25 22.73 -27.91 -8.76
C ASP A 25 21.28 -27.81 -8.25
N ALA A 26 20.96 -26.83 -7.39
CA ALA A 26 19.57 -26.56 -7.07
C ALA A 26 18.86 -26.01 -8.31
N PRO A 27 17.81 -26.68 -8.85
CA PRO A 27 17.03 -26.13 -9.93
C PRO A 27 16.46 -24.79 -9.48
N LEU A 28 16.79 -23.72 -10.22
CA LEU A 28 16.18 -22.42 -10.06
C LEU A 28 14.74 -22.55 -10.55
N GLU A 29 13.83 -22.92 -9.65
CA GLU A 29 12.40 -22.81 -9.92
C GLU A 29 12.13 -21.34 -10.30
N PRO A 30 11.56 -21.08 -11.49
CA PRO A 30 11.34 -19.72 -11.94
C PRO A 30 10.25 -19.09 -11.08
N TRP A 31 10.65 -18.33 -10.06
CA TRP A 31 9.71 -17.56 -9.26
C TRP A 31 8.93 -16.60 -10.15
N SER A 32 7.63 -16.49 -9.88
CA SER A 32 6.81 -15.44 -10.46
C SER A 32 7.31 -14.06 -10.03
N MET A 33 7.02 -13.04 -10.83
CA MET A 33 7.35 -11.65 -10.49
C MET A 33 6.72 -11.24 -9.13
N SER A 34 5.50 -11.71 -8.85
CA SER A 34 4.81 -11.43 -7.59
C SER A 34 5.52 -12.02 -6.38
N GLU A 35 5.99 -13.26 -6.46
CA GLU A 35 6.75 -13.90 -5.36
C GLU A 35 8.06 -13.17 -5.09
N ARG A 36 8.75 -12.71 -6.14
CA ARG A 36 9.97 -11.89 -6.00
C ARG A 36 9.69 -10.58 -5.30
N ILE A 37 8.66 -9.85 -5.75
CA ILE A 37 8.24 -8.58 -5.14
C ILE A 37 7.89 -8.81 -3.68
N GLU A 38 7.11 -9.85 -3.37
CA GLU A 38 6.71 -10.17 -2.01
C GLU A 38 7.92 -10.46 -1.11
N GLN A 39 8.86 -11.28 -1.57
CA GLN A 39 10.04 -11.59 -0.78
C GLN A 39 10.96 -10.38 -0.58
N GLU A 40 11.21 -9.59 -1.64
CA GLU A 40 12.01 -8.37 -1.55
C GLU A 40 11.37 -7.34 -0.61
N MET A 41 10.04 -7.19 -0.67
CA MET A 41 9.27 -6.33 0.23
C MET A 41 9.36 -6.82 1.67
N MET A 42 9.16 -8.12 1.93
CA MET A 42 9.27 -8.68 3.28
C MET A 42 10.69 -8.55 3.87
N ALA A 43 11.72 -8.66 3.02
CA ALA A 43 13.11 -8.53 3.45
C ALA A 43 13.52 -7.09 3.77
N SER A 44 12.87 -6.09 3.16
CA SER A 44 13.24 -4.68 3.28
C SER A 44 12.32 -3.87 4.19
N PHE A 45 11.10 -4.34 4.47
CA PHE A 45 10.12 -3.60 5.25
C PHE A 45 10.43 -3.60 6.75
N ASP A 46 10.62 -2.41 7.32
CA ASP A 46 10.73 -2.19 8.75
C ASP A 46 9.42 -1.61 9.30
N ALA A 47 8.60 -2.48 9.90
CA ALA A 47 7.32 -2.09 10.50
C ALA A 47 7.46 -1.03 11.62
N SER A 48 8.64 -0.91 12.25
CA SER A 48 8.86 0.09 13.30
C SER A 48 9.02 1.51 12.76
N SER A 49 9.30 1.65 11.45
CA SER A 49 9.38 2.92 10.75
C SER A 49 8.02 3.46 10.29
N GLU A 50 6.96 2.64 10.36
CA GLU A 50 5.64 3.00 9.89
C GLU A 50 4.95 4.00 10.83
N PRO A 51 4.42 5.13 10.33
CA PRO A 51 3.68 6.08 11.16
C PRO A 51 2.50 5.41 11.87
N LEU A 52 2.49 5.53 13.19
CA LEU A 52 1.39 5.02 14.03
C LEU A 52 0.27 6.05 14.22
N GLU A 53 0.59 7.33 14.05
CA GLU A 53 -0.37 8.40 14.22
C GLU A 53 -1.37 8.39 13.05
N PRO A 54 -2.68 8.27 13.32
CA PRO A 54 -3.69 8.47 12.29
C PRO A 54 -3.69 9.95 11.83
N PRO A 55 -4.30 10.26 10.67
CA PRO A 55 -4.43 11.62 10.17
C PRO A 55 -4.98 12.60 11.21
N ARG A 56 -4.41 13.80 11.21
CA ARG A 56 -4.88 14.92 12.06
C ARG A 56 -6.15 15.53 11.49
N HIS A 57 -6.31 15.48 10.18
CA HIS A 57 -7.49 15.97 9.47
C HIS A 57 -8.45 14.82 9.13
N GLY A 58 -9.74 15.15 9.05
CA GLY A 58 -10.80 14.17 8.86
C GLY A 58 -11.28 13.55 10.18
N LYS A 59 -12.52 13.08 10.17
CA LYS A 59 -13.14 12.40 11.30
C LYS A 59 -12.82 10.92 11.20
N ARG A 60 -12.22 10.34 12.24
CA ARG A 60 -11.96 8.90 12.31
C ARG A 60 -13.27 8.12 12.30
N LEU A 61 -13.35 7.11 11.46
CA LEU A 61 -14.52 6.24 11.36
C LEU A 61 -14.30 4.97 12.16
N THR A 62 -15.20 4.64 13.09
CA THR A 62 -15.15 3.39 13.85
C THR A 62 -16.38 2.54 13.54
N GLY A 63 -16.23 1.22 13.45
CA GLY A 63 -17.37 0.33 13.13
C GLY A 63 -17.85 0.43 11.69
N LEU A 64 -17.02 0.99 10.80
CA LEU A 64 -17.25 1.00 9.35
C LEU A 64 -17.21 -0.42 8.79
N ASP A 65 -18.18 -0.77 7.95
CA ASP A 65 -18.07 -1.97 7.11
C ASP A 65 -17.14 -1.69 5.93
N LEU A 66 -16.01 -2.40 5.90
CA LEU A 66 -14.99 -2.28 4.87
C LEU A 66 -15.29 -3.07 3.60
N SER A 67 -16.32 -3.92 3.59
CA SER A 67 -16.60 -4.82 2.48
C SER A 67 -16.68 -4.10 1.12
N GLY A 68 -16.26 -4.80 0.07
CA GLY A 68 -16.25 -4.27 -1.29
C GLY A 68 -14.92 -3.65 -1.69
N ARG A 69 -14.95 -2.80 -2.72
CA ARG A 69 -13.77 -2.28 -3.40
C ARG A 69 -13.46 -0.84 -3.00
N TRP A 70 -12.20 -0.59 -2.70
CA TRP A 70 -11.62 0.72 -2.42
C TRP A 70 -10.54 1.01 -3.44
N GLN A 71 -10.55 2.19 -4.05
CA GLN A 71 -9.61 2.53 -5.11
C GLN A 71 -9.17 3.99 -5.03
N SER A 72 -7.89 4.23 -5.27
CA SER A 72 -7.35 5.57 -5.47
C SER A 72 -7.66 5.98 -6.92
N PRO A 73 -8.39 7.09 -7.15
CA PRO A 73 -8.58 7.66 -8.48
C PRO A 73 -7.24 8.23 -8.96
N GLY A 74 -6.44 7.39 -9.62
CA GLY A 74 -5.15 7.76 -10.21
C GLY A 74 -5.20 7.63 -11.72
N GLY A 75 -4.44 8.49 -12.41
CA GLY A 75 -4.37 8.51 -13.88
C GLY A 75 -3.73 7.24 -14.45
N TYR A 76 -2.40 7.23 -14.57
CA TYR A 76 -1.65 6.07 -15.11
C TYR A 76 -1.31 5.03 -14.05
N ASP A 77 -1.36 5.42 -12.77
CA ASP A 77 -1.10 4.54 -11.64
C ASP A 77 -2.41 4.27 -10.90
N SER A 78 -2.61 3.04 -10.45
CA SER A 78 -3.79 2.68 -9.67
C SER A 78 -3.42 1.79 -8.49
N THR A 79 -4.12 1.98 -7.39
CA THR A 79 -4.08 1.11 -6.22
C THR A 79 -5.51 0.81 -5.81
N SER A 80 -5.81 -0.45 -5.57
CA SER A 80 -7.11 -0.86 -5.04
C SER A 80 -7.00 -1.99 -4.02
N PHE A 81 -7.93 -1.97 -3.08
CA PHE A 81 -8.16 -3.03 -2.12
C PHE A 81 -9.58 -3.57 -2.31
N THR A 82 -9.74 -4.89 -2.34
CA THR A 82 -11.05 -5.52 -2.18
C THR A 82 -11.08 -6.26 -0.86
N PHE A 83 -12.03 -5.92 0.01
CA PHE A 83 -12.19 -6.56 1.31
C PHE A 83 -13.37 -7.54 1.27
N GLU A 84 -13.09 -8.79 1.60
CA GLU A 84 -14.07 -9.85 1.77
C GLU A 84 -14.18 -10.18 3.27
N PRO A 85 -15.38 -10.03 3.89
CA PRO A 85 -15.53 -10.30 5.31
C PRO A 85 -15.33 -11.79 5.62
N LEU A 86 -14.57 -12.09 6.68
CA LEU A 86 -14.36 -13.46 7.17
C LEU A 86 -15.09 -13.70 8.49
N ALA A 87 -14.79 -12.87 9.48
CA ALA A 87 -15.38 -12.86 10.81
C ALA A 87 -15.51 -11.40 11.26
N GLU A 88 -16.13 -11.14 12.42
CA GLU A 88 -16.28 -9.78 12.92
C GLU A 88 -14.91 -9.07 13.02
N GLY A 89 -14.78 -7.94 12.33
CA GLY A 89 -13.55 -7.16 12.28
C GLY A 89 -12.38 -7.81 11.53
N SER A 90 -12.59 -8.91 10.81
CA SER A 90 -11.55 -9.64 10.07
C SER A 90 -11.91 -9.82 8.60
N TYR A 91 -10.92 -9.63 7.71
CA TYR A 91 -11.13 -9.61 6.26
C TYR A 91 -10.04 -10.41 5.52
N SER A 92 -10.44 -11.04 4.42
CA SER A 92 -9.54 -11.40 3.32
C SER A 92 -9.42 -10.19 2.41
N VAL A 93 -8.21 -9.89 1.96
CA VAL A 93 -7.91 -8.64 1.26
C VAL A 93 -7.16 -8.95 -0.02
N LEU A 94 -7.72 -8.48 -1.13
CA LEU A 94 -7.05 -8.49 -2.42
C LEU A 94 -6.47 -7.11 -2.70
N PHE A 95 -5.16 -7.01 -2.63
CA PHE A 95 -4.42 -5.81 -2.97
C PHE A 95 -3.97 -5.86 -4.42
N ARG A 96 -4.22 -4.78 -5.16
CA ARG A 96 -3.76 -4.60 -6.55
C ARG A 96 -3.13 -3.23 -6.70
N THR A 97 -2.00 -3.18 -7.38
CA THR A 97 -1.42 -1.92 -7.82
C THR A 97 -0.85 -2.06 -9.23
N SER A 98 -0.87 -0.97 -9.98
CA SER A 98 -0.39 -0.91 -11.36
C SER A 98 0.21 0.45 -11.66
N GLY A 99 1.12 0.48 -12.62
CA GLY A 99 1.59 1.69 -13.27
C GLY A 99 2.32 1.36 -14.58
N CYS A 100 3.07 2.32 -15.11
CA CYS A 100 3.68 2.21 -16.45
C CYS A 100 4.65 1.03 -16.62
N LEU A 101 5.31 0.58 -15.55
CA LEU A 101 6.36 -0.44 -15.58
C LEU A 101 5.86 -1.82 -15.13
N GLY A 102 4.59 -1.95 -14.75
CA GLY A 102 4.01 -3.23 -14.38
C GLY A 102 2.86 -3.12 -13.40
N HIS A 103 2.37 -4.28 -13.00
CA HIS A 103 1.35 -4.44 -11.98
C HIS A 103 1.66 -5.68 -11.15
N TRP A 104 1.13 -5.72 -9.94
CA TRP A 104 1.15 -6.92 -9.10
C TRP A 104 -0.10 -6.99 -8.24
N GLU A 105 -0.38 -8.20 -7.79
CA GLU A 105 -1.52 -8.55 -6.95
C GLU A 105 -1.01 -9.38 -5.77
N LEU A 106 -1.56 -9.10 -4.59
CA LEU A 106 -1.20 -9.76 -3.34
C LEU A 106 -2.48 -10.07 -2.55
N THR A 107 -2.51 -11.24 -1.92
CA THR A 107 -3.56 -11.59 -0.96
C THR A 107 -3.04 -11.36 0.46
N ARG A 108 -3.85 -10.69 1.27
CA ARG A 108 -3.57 -10.39 2.68
C ARG A 108 -4.75 -10.77 3.54
N LYS A 109 -4.49 -10.89 4.84
CA LYS A 109 -5.54 -10.82 5.86
C LYS A 109 -5.48 -9.45 6.52
N ALA A 110 -6.62 -8.96 6.94
CA ALA A 110 -6.69 -7.71 7.68
C ALA A 110 -7.56 -7.85 8.92
N THR A 111 -7.18 -7.09 9.95
CA THR A 111 -8.03 -6.83 11.11
C THR A 111 -8.39 -5.35 11.15
N TYR A 112 -9.62 -5.05 11.57
CA TYR A 112 -10.11 -3.69 11.69
C TYR A 112 -10.50 -3.38 13.13
N SER A 113 -9.85 -2.37 13.70
CA SER A 113 -10.15 -1.90 15.05
C SER A 113 -9.87 -0.41 15.17
N GLN A 114 -10.71 0.33 15.90
CA GLN A 114 -10.47 1.74 16.23
C GLN A 114 -9.98 2.59 15.05
N SER A 115 -10.75 2.59 13.96
CA SER A 115 -10.45 3.31 12.70
C SER A 115 -9.16 2.91 11.99
N THR A 116 -8.63 1.73 12.27
CA THR A 116 -7.34 1.28 11.76
C THR A 116 -7.44 -0.14 11.22
N ILE A 117 -6.99 -0.31 10.00
CA ILE A 117 -6.85 -1.58 9.31
C ILE A 117 -5.40 -2.01 9.46
N LEU A 118 -5.16 -3.21 9.97
CA LEU A 118 -3.83 -3.81 10.06
C LEU A 118 -3.79 -5.07 9.19
N LEU A 119 -2.94 -5.03 8.18
CA LEU A 119 -2.62 -6.15 7.30
C LEU A 119 -1.67 -7.12 8.02
N ASP A 120 -1.77 -8.41 7.71
CA ASP A 120 -0.89 -9.45 8.25
C ASP A 120 0.53 -9.41 7.67
N LEU A 121 0.67 -8.91 6.44
CA LEU A 121 1.94 -8.71 5.73
C LEU A 121 1.92 -7.35 5.00
N PRO A 122 3.09 -6.75 4.76
CA PRO A 122 3.15 -5.48 4.03
C PRO A 122 2.62 -5.61 2.61
N VAL A 123 2.18 -4.48 2.07
CA VAL A 123 1.91 -4.27 0.66
C VAL A 123 2.73 -3.07 0.20
N GLN A 124 3.11 -3.09 -1.08
CA GLN A 124 3.85 -2.01 -1.72
C GLN A 124 3.03 -1.51 -2.91
N GLU A 125 2.78 -0.21 -2.94
CA GLU A 125 2.16 0.47 -4.07
C GLU A 125 3.18 0.67 -5.21
N TYR A 126 2.68 0.87 -6.42
CA TYR A 126 3.51 1.18 -7.58
C TYR A 126 4.34 2.46 -7.40
N THR A 127 3.75 3.49 -6.75
CA THR A 127 4.52 4.62 -6.20
C THR A 127 4.99 4.22 -4.81
N PRO A 128 6.27 4.45 -4.43
CA PRO A 128 7.01 3.63 -3.47
C PRO A 128 6.59 3.83 -1.99
N ALA A 129 5.33 3.60 -1.68
CA ALA A 129 4.78 3.50 -0.33
C ALA A 129 4.60 2.02 0.00
N THR A 130 5.30 1.57 1.04
CA THR A 130 5.14 0.24 1.62
C THR A 130 4.56 0.39 3.02
N TYR A 131 3.53 -0.38 3.34
CA TYR A 131 2.80 -0.24 4.61
C TYR A 131 2.09 -1.54 5.00
N THR A 132 1.76 -1.65 6.28
CA THR A 132 0.84 -2.68 6.82
C THR A 132 -0.44 -2.07 7.35
N ARG A 133 -0.52 -0.74 7.44
CA ARG A 133 -1.60 -0.04 8.11
C ARG A 133 -2.33 0.92 7.19
N LEU A 134 -3.65 0.91 7.28
CA LEU A 134 -4.50 1.95 6.73
C LEU A 134 -5.37 2.55 7.83
N HIS A 135 -5.80 3.80 7.64
CA HIS A 135 -6.74 4.47 8.52
C HIS A 135 -8.04 4.77 7.78
N THR A 136 -9.17 4.63 8.46
CA THR A 136 -10.49 5.01 7.94
C THR A 136 -10.84 6.42 8.42
N ILE A 137 -11.14 7.30 7.47
CA ILE A 137 -11.52 8.68 7.74
C ILE A 137 -12.76 9.09 6.94
N GLU A 138 -13.52 10.03 7.49
CA GLU A 138 -14.52 10.81 6.79
C GLU A 138 -13.94 12.21 6.56
N TYR A 139 -13.92 12.64 5.31
CA TYR A 139 -13.39 13.94 4.90
C TYR A 139 -14.31 14.54 3.85
N GLN A 140 -14.74 15.79 4.05
CA GLN A 140 -15.68 16.47 3.14
C GLN A 140 -17.00 15.71 2.85
N GLY A 141 -17.40 14.78 3.72
CA GLY A 141 -18.62 13.99 3.59
C GLY A 141 -18.43 12.61 2.95
N ASP A 142 -17.24 12.33 2.42
CA ASP A 142 -16.89 11.04 1.82
C ASP A 142 -16.03 10.19 2.75
N GLN A 143 -16.08 8.87 2.54
CA GLN A 143 -15.32 7.90 3.32
C GLN A 143 -14.07 7.46 2.55
N TYR A 144 -12.94 7.40 3.23
CA TYR A 144 -11.66 7.07 2.63
C TYR A 144 -10.86 6.09 3.48
N LEU A 145 -10.02 5.31 2.79
CA LEU A 145 -8.83 4.71 3.41
C LEU A 145 -7.61 5.55 3.06
N ILE A 146 -6.70 5.69 4.02
CA ILE A 146 -5.39 6.29 3.81
C ILE A 146 -4.32 5.37 4.35
N ALA A 147 -3.34 5.04 3.52
CA ALA A 147 -2.15 4.30 3.94
C ALA A 147 -1.37 5.13 4.98
N SER A 148 -0.89 4.49 6.04
CA SER A 148 -0.03 5.10 7.08
C SER A 148 1.14 5.90 6.48
N ALA A 149 1.79 5.35 5.45
CA ALA A 149 2.90 5.95 4.73
C ALA A 149 2.53 7.28 4.03
N ARG A 150 1.24 7.56 3.82
CA ARG A 150 0.72 8.77 3.16
C ARG A 150 0.14 9.79 4.13
N VAL A 151 0.03 9.47 5.42
CA VAL A 151 -0.61 10.34 6.44
C VAL A 151 0.04 11.72 6.54
N ALA A 152 1.37 11.78 6.64
CA ALA A 152 2.09 13.05 6.76
C ALA A 152 1.88 13.96 5.55
N MET A 153 1.93 13.39 4.34
CA MET A 153 1.70 14.11 3.09
C MET A 153 0.25 14.59 2.95
N PHE A 154 -0.72 13.79 3.39
CA PHE A 154 -2.12 14.21 3.46
C PHE A 154 -2.29 15.40 4.41
N ASP A 155 -1.78 15.30 5.63
CA ASP A 155 -1.90 16.38 6.62
C ASP A 155 -1.22 17.68 6.15
N GLU A 156 -0.06 17.59 5.50
CA GLU A 156 0.64 18.73 4.91
C GLU A 156 -0.18 19.41 3.81
N LYS A 157 -0.75 18.63 2.88
CA LYS A 157 -1.58 19.16 1.79
C LYS A 157 -2.84 19.84 2.29
N ILE A 158 -3.53 19.23 3.25
CA ILE A 158 -4.73 19.83 3.84
C ILE A 158 -4.38 21.13 4.58
N ALA A 159 -3.27 21.16 5.33
CA ALA A 159 -2.81 22.38 6.01
C ALA A 159 -2.43 23.50 5.01
N ALA A 160 -1.92 23.14 3.83
CA ALA A 160 -1.64 24.07 2.74
C ALA A 160 -2.89 24.52 1.96
N GLY A 161 -4.08 23.98 2.26
CA GLY A 161 -5.31 24.23 1.50
C GLY A 161 -5.34 23.56 0.13
N ASP A 162 -4.42 22.61 -0.13
CA ASP A 162 -4.37 21.85 -1.37
C ASP A 162 -5.43 20.74 -1.34
N ARG A 163 -6.39 20.85 -2.26
CA ARG A 163 -7.47 19.88 -2.40
C ARG A 163 -7.09 18.67 -3.26
N SER A 164 -5.90 18.66 -3.87
CA SER A 164 -5.39 17.51 -4.61
C SER A 164 -4.87 16.43 -3.66
N VAL A 165 -5.78 15.85 -2.88
CA VAL A 165 -5.51 14.70 -2.00
C VAL A 165 -6.11 13.40 -2.54
N ASP A 166 -6.89 13.46 -3.62
CA ASP A 166 -7.60 12.29 -4.15
C ASP A 166 -6.66 11.14 -4.52
N PHE A 167 -5.44 11.42 -4.97
CA PHE A 167 -4.44 10.39 -5.29
C PHE A 167 -3.78 9.76 -4.05
N LEU A 168 -4.06 10.27 -2.85
CA LEU A 168 -3.61 9.74 -1.56
C LEU A 168 -4.66 8.88 -0.87
N LEU A 169 -5.90 8.99 -1.31
CA LEU A 169 -7.07 8.45 -0.65
C LEU A 169 -7.66 7.35 -1.51
N LEU A 170 -8.00 6.23 -0.88
CA LEU A 170 -8.77 5.18 -1.51
C LEU A 170 -10.25 5.47 -1.24
N LEU A 171 -11.04 5.75 -2.27
CA LEU A 171 -12.49 5.90 -2.17
C LEU A 171 -13.17 4.54 -2.26
N ARG A 172 -14.25 4.36 -1.51
CA ARG A 172 -15.15 3.23 -1.72
C ARG A 172 -15.83 3.38 -3.08
N LEU A 173 -15.70 2.38 -3.93
CA LEU A 173 -16.48 2.29 -5.16
C LEU A 173 -17.87 1.76 -4.84
N PRO A 174 -18.90 2.15 -5.61
CA PRO A 174 -20.20 1.50 -5.51
C PRO A 174 -20.03 0.00 -5.77
N ASP A 175 -20.80 -0.83 -5.06
CA ASP A 175 -20.93 -2.23 -5.43
C ASP A 175 -21.53 -2.25 -6.84
N ASP A 176 -20.80 -2.80 -7.81
CA ASP A 176 -21.28 -2.87 -9.20
C ASP A 176 -22.64 -3.61 -9.22
N GLU A 177 -23.73 -2.91 -9.60
CA GLU A 177 -25.06 -3.50 -9.86
C GLU A 177 -25.06 -4.39 -11.12
#